data_AF-C0BXB0-F1
#
_entry.id   AF-C0BXB0-F1
#
_cell.length_a   1.000
_cell.length_b   1.000
_cell.length_c   1.000
_cell.angle_alpha   90.00
_cell.angle_beta   90.00
_cell.angle_gamma   90.00
#
_symmetry.space_group_name_H-M   'P 1'
#
loop_
_entity.id
_entity.type
_entity.pdbx_description
1 polymer ?
#
loop_
_entity_poly.entity_id
_entity_poly.type
_entity_poly.pdbx_seq_one_letter_code
_entity_poly.pdbx_strand_id
1 'polypeptide(L)'
;MLIFVIFNYIKYKKNAELNHNLGFEYGVDDNRYYKKYNNGLLEMWGSVVIDKSSGYGTITFPMDYANKAFRVFATQCYNSSAVPVMICSAQQQSTSTCIIYGRTHDGKTPSVNTTVWWNSIGYWKV
;
A
#
# COMPACT_ATOMS: atom_id res chain seq x y z
N MET A 1 14.77 -21.34 -36.53
CA MET A 1 15.11 -20.81 -35.20
C MET A 1 15.17 -19.27 -35.26
N LEU A 2 14.04 -18.61 -35.52
CA LEU A 2 13.95 -17.14 -35.67
C LEU A 2 12.73 -16.56 -34.93
N ILE A 3 11.68 -17.38 -34.78
CA ILE A 3 10.42 -17.04 -34.13
C ILE A 3 10.58 -16.80 -32.61
N PHE A 4 11.46 -17.55 -31.93
CA PHE A 4 11.69 -17.41 -30.47
C PHE A 4 12.35 -16.09 -30.06
N VAL A 5 13.13 -15.46 -30.94
CA VAL A 5 13.81 -14.18 -30.66
C VAL A 5 12.82 -13.02 -30.75
N ILE A 6 11.91 -13.06 -31.73
CA ILE A 6 10.93 -12.01 -31.98
C ILE A 6 9.91 -11.92 -30.84
N PHE A 7 9.41 -13.05 -30.33
CA PHE A 7 8.47 -13.05 -29.20
C PHE A 7 9.10 -12.49 -27.92
N ASN A 8 10.37 -12.82 -27.65
CA ASN A 8 11.08 -12.23 -26.51
C ASN A 8 11.27 -10.72 -26.72
N TYR A 9 11.70 -10.28 -27.90
CA TYR A 9 11.91 -8.85 -28.20
C TYR A 9 10.64 -8.00 -28.03
N ILE A 10 9.48 -8.53 -28.45
CA ILE A 10 8.18 -7.87 -28.29
C ILE A 10 7.75 -7.84 -26.82
N LYS A 11 7.99 -8.91 -26.05
CA LYS A 11 7.69 -8.97 -24.61
C LYS A 11 8.56 -7.99 -23.80
N TYR A 12 9.82 -7.81 -24.19
CA TYR A 12 10.71 -6.80 -23.59
C TYR A 12 10.32 -5.37 -23.96
N LYS A 13 9.88 -5.11 -25.20
CA LYS A 13 9.37 -3.79 -25.62
C LYS A 13 8.08 -3.38 -24.90
N LYS A 14 7.14 -4.31 -24.67
CA LYS A 14 5.88 -3.99 -23.97
C LYS A 14 6.10 -3.59 -22.50
N ASN A 15 7.17 -4.07 -21.88
CA ASN A 15 7.61 -3.65 -20.54
C ASN A 15 8.26 -2.23 -20.55
N ALA A 16 8.80 -1.78 -21.69
CA ALA A 16 9.43 -0.45 -21.81
C ALA A 16 8.42 0.70 -21.93
N GLU A 17 7.13 0.40 -22.15
CA GLU A 17 6.05 1.39 -22.18
C GLU A 17 5.49 1.74 -20.79
N LEU A 18 6.05 1.19 -19.70
CA LEU A 18 5.77 1.68 -18.35
C LEU A 18 6.52 3.01 -18.11
N ASN A 19 5.80 4.12 -18.24
CA ASN A 19 6.19 5.50 -17.91
C ASN A 19 7.65 5.87 -18.21
N HIS A 20 7.93 6.24 -19.47
CA HIS A 20 9.15 7.00 -19.82
C HIS A 20 10.49 6.34 -19.42
N ASN A 21 10.62 5.01 -19.54
CA ASN A 21 11.84 4.24 -19.16
C ASN A 21 12.16 4.17 -17.66
N LEU A 22 11.21 4.45 -16.76
CA LEU A 22 11.44 4.39 -15.31
C LEU A 22 11.50 2.96 -14.74
N GLY A 23 11.09 1.95 -15.52
CA GLY A 23 11.05 0.54 -15.09
C GLY A 23 9.82 0.18 -14.23
N PHE A 24 8.91 1.14 -14.03
CA PHE A 24 7.65 0.97 -13.31
C PHE A 24 6.54 1.85 -13.87
N GLU A 25 5.30 1.39 -13.69
CA GLU A 25 4.07 2.16 -13.88
C GLU A 25 3.75 2.88 -12.56
N TYR A 26 3.46 4.16 -12.64
CA TYR A 26 3.03 5.00 -11.52
C TYR A 26 1.56 5.35 -11.69
N GLY A 27 0.77 5.24 -10.63
CA GLY A 27 -0.61 5.67 -10.65
C GLY A 27 -1.09 6.20 -9.32
N VAL A 28 -2.27 6.81 -9.36
CA VAL A 28 -2.95 7.43 -8.23
C VAL A 28 -4.44 7.09 -8.27
N ASP A 29 -5.01 6.80 -7.10
CA ASP A 29 -6.44 6.61 -6.86
C ASP A 29 -6.80 7.23 -5.50
N ASP A 30 -7.54 8.35 -5.52
CA ASP A 30 -7.99 9.07 -4.32
C ASP A 30 -6.90 9.25 -3.23
N ASN A 31 -5.82 9.96 -3.57
CA ASN A 31 -4.65 10.20 -2.71
C ASN A 31 -3.90 8.94 -2.22
N ARG A 32 -4.14 7.80 -2.88
CA ARG A 32 -3.36 6.57 -2.72
C ARG A 32 -2.56 6.37 -3.99
N TYR A 33 -1.31 5.97 -3.85
CA TYR A 33 -0.33 5.96 -4.92
C TYR A 33 0.28 4.58 -5.04
N TYR A 34 0.77 4.25 -6.23
CA TYR A 34 1.51 3.01 -6.44
C TYR A 34 2.66 3.14 -7.44
N LYS A 35 3.64 2.26 -7.29
CA LYS A 35 4.63 1.90 -8.30
C LYS A 35 4.56 0.41 -8.58
N LYS A 36 4.23 0.06 -9.80
CA LYS A 36 4.12 -1.31 -10.29
C LYS A 36 5.28 -1.59 -11.24
N TYR A 37 6.24 -2.37 -10.78
CA TYR A 37 7.49 -2.63 -11.48
C TYR A 37 7.36 -3.80 -12.45
N ASN A 38 8.15 -3.75 -13.53
CA ASN A 38 8.19 -4.82 -14.54
C ASN A 38 8.56 -6.19 -13.99
N ASN A 39 9.37 -6.24 -12.93
CA ASN A 39 9.82 -7.47 -12.27
C ASN A 39 8.75 -8.10 -11.35
N GLY A 40 7.55 -7.49 -11.25
CA GLY A 40 6.47 -7.98 -10.41
C GLY A 40 6.36 -7.29 -9.05
N LEU A 41 7.37 -6.51 -8.63
CA LEU A 41 7.30 -5.72 -7.40
C LEU A 41 6.17 -4.70 -7.48
N LEU A 42 5.45 -4.52 -6.37
CA LEU A 42 4.41 -3.51 -6.19
C LEU A 42 4.65 -2.78 -4.87
N GLU A 43 4.84 -1.47 -4.97
CA GLU A 43 4.89 -0.55 -3.83
C GLU A 43 3.65 0.33 -3.86
N MET A 44 3.00 0.53 -2.72
CA MET A 44 1.84 1.42 -2.59
C MET A 44 1.97 2.26 -1.33
N TRP A 45 1.40 3.46 -1.34
CA TRP A 45 1.39 4.32 -0.16
C TRP A 45 0.20 5.27 -0.19
N GLY A 46 -0.11 5.82 0.98
CA GLY A 46 -1.19 6.79 1.13
C GLY A 46 -1.45 7.07 2.61
N SER A 47 -2.63 7.60 2.90
CA SER A 47 -3.11 7.79 4.26
C SER A 47 -4.44 7.09 4.48
N VAL A 48 -4.74 6.77 5.73
CA VAL A 48 -6.05 6.32 6.19
C VAL A 48 -6.40 7.04 7.49
N VAL A 49 -7.69 7.26 7.72
CA VAL A 49 -8.17 7.81 8.99
C VAL A 49 -8.65 6.65 9.86
N ILE A 50 -8.09 6.58 11.07
CA ILE A 50 -8.59 5.73 12.15
C ILE A 50 -9.77 6.45 12.81
N ASP A 51 -10.93 5.80 12.83
CA ASP A 51 -12.12 6.31 13.50
C ASP A 51 -11.98 6.20 15.02
N LYS A 52 -12.33 7.25 15.76
CA LYS A 52 -12.24 7.29 17.22
C LYS A 52 -13.17 6.30 17.93
N SER A 53 -14.28 5.95 17.30
CA SER A 53 -15.31 5.08 17.88
C SER A 53 -14.92 3.61 17.74
N SER A 54 -14.37 3.23 16.57
CA SER A 54 -13.97 1.85 16.29
C SER A 54 -12.50 1.55 16.62
N GLY A 55 -11.66 2.59 16.63
CA GLY A 55 -10.22 2.47 16.76
C GLY A 55 -9.55 1.77 15.57
N TYR A 56 -10.16 1.78 14.39
CA TYR A 56 -9.49 1.30 13.17
C TYR A 56 -9.85 2.13 11.94
N GLY A 57 -9.00 1.99 10.91
CA GLY A 57 -9.26 2.46 9.55
C GLY A 57 -8.98 1.35 8.55
N THR A 58 -9.70 1.34 7.42
CA THR A 58 -9.51 0.34 6.36
C THR A 58 -8.78 0.98 5.19
N ILE A 59 -7.63 0.40 4.84
CA ILE A 59 -6.93 0.69 3.59
C ILE A 59 -7.57 -0.17 2.51
N THR A 60 -8.08 0.47 1.47
CA THR A 60 -8.34 -0.16 0.18
C THR A 60 -7.17 0.19 -0.73
N PHE A 61 -6.41 -0.82 -1.17
CA PHE A 61 -5.26 -0.61 -2.03
C PHE A 61 -5.71 -0.21 -3.45
N PRO A 62 -4.95 0.65 -4.15
CA PRO A 62 -5.24 1.03 -5.53
C PRO A 62 -5.02 -0.12 -6.54
N MET A 63 -4.33 -1.19 -6.12
CA MET A 63 -4.08 -2.38 -6.92
C MET A 63 -4.02 -3.62 -6.02
N ASP A 64 -4.47 -4.76 -6.55
CA ASP A 64 -4.41 -6.02 -5.85
C ASP A 64 -2.98 -6.59 -5.85
N TYR A 65 -2.56 -7.10 -4.70
CA TYR A 65 -1.40 -7.99 -4.63
C TYR A 65 -1.74 -9.38 -5.21
N ALA A 66 -0.72 -10.09 -5.71
CA ALA A 66 -0.88 -11.46 -6.23
C ALA A 66 -1.32 -12.46 -5.13
N ASN A 67 -0.92 -12.22 -3.89
CA ASN A 67 -1.28 -13.02 -2.71
C ASN A 67 -1.09 -12.19 -1.43
N LYS A 68 -1.32 -12.79 -0.26
CA LYS A 68 -1.20 -12.11 1.05
C LYS A 68 0.23 -11.98 1.59
N ALA A 69 1.27 -12.36 0.83
CA ALA A 69 2.68 -12.24 1.22
C ALA A 69 3.26 -10.84 0.93
N PHE A 70 2.51 -9.79 1.25
CA PHE A 70 2.98 -8.41 1.25
C PHE A 70 3.25 -7.93 2.68
N ARG A 71 3.79 -6.72 2.83
CA ARG A 71 4.00 -6.08 4.13
C ARG A 71 3.38 -4.70 4.11
N VAL A 72 2.86 -4.27 5.24
CA VAL A 72 2.30 -2.93 5.45
C VAL A 72 2.98 -2.31 6.65
N PHE A 73 3.47 -1.10 6.47
CA PHE A 73 4.05 -0.27 7.52
C PHE A 73 3.14 0.94 7.67
N ALA A 74 2.83 1.28 8.92
CA ALA A 74 1.91 2.37 9.25
C ALA A 74 2.55 3.26 10.31
N THR A 75 2.48 4.56 10.10
CA THR A 75 3.02 5.58 10.99
C THR A 75 1.96 6.63 11.27
N GLN A 76 1.64 6.81 12.55
CA GLN A 76 0.67 7.80 12.96
C GLN A 76 1.19 9.23 12.77
N CYS A 77 0.29 10.14 12.42
CA CYS A 77 0.55 11.58 12.58
C CYS A 77 0.23 12.01 14.01
N TYR A 78 1.07 12.91 14.55
CA TYR A 78 0.74 13.64 15.76
C TYR A 78 -0.39 14.63 15.46
N ASN A 79 -1.63 14.25 15.81
CA ASN A 79 -2.82 15.05 15.47
C ASN A 79 -3.26 15.98 16.61
N SER A 80 -2.84 15.71 17.85
CA SER A 80 -3.22 16.51 19.01
C SER A 80 -2.35 16.18 20.22
N SER A 81 -2.16 17.16 21.11
CA SER A 81 -1.58 16.95 22.44
C SER A 81 -2.40 16.00 23.32
N ALA A 82 -3.68 15.80 23.01
CA ALA A 82 -4.54 14.84 23.70
C ALA A 82 -4.23 13.37 23.39
N VAL A 83 -3.50 13.09 22.30
CA VAL A 83 -3.09 11.73 21.90
C VAL A 83 -1.60 11.73 21.60
N PRO A 84 -0.74 11.88 22.63
CA PRO A 84 0.69 12.06 22.43
C PRO A 84 1.39 10.79 21.93
N VAL A 85 0.82 9.62 22.25
CA VAL A 85 1.33 8.30 21.84
C VAL A 85 0.17 7.41 21.40
N MET A 86 0.23 6.92 20.18
CA MET A 86 -0.58 5.84 19.66
C MET A 86 0.32 4.65 19.29
N ILE A 87 -0.26 3.46 19.34
CA ILE A 87 0.29 2.20 18.86
C ILE A 87 -0.53 1.82 17.64
N CYS A 88 0.14 1.57 16.51
CA CYS A 88 -0.50 1.09 15.30
C CYS A 88 -0.13 -0.36 15.02
N SER A 89 -1.10 -1.16 14.58
CA SER A 89 -0.86 -2.49 14.01
C SER A 89 -1.62 -2.63 12.69
N ALA A 90 -1.02 -3.34 11.75
CA ALA A 90 -1.60 -3.60 10.44
C ALA A 90 -2.01 -5.08 10.33
N GLN A 91 -3.23 -5.33 9.87
CA GLN A 91 -3.75 -6.67 9.62
C GLN A 91 -4.22 -6.81 8.18
N GLN A 92 -3.62 -7.75 7.46
CA GLN A 92 -3.97 -8.02 6.06
C GLN A 92 -5.27 -8.82 6.00
N GLN A 93 -6.30 -8.26 5.38
CA GLN A 93 -7.59 -8.92 5.24
C GLN A 93 -7.64 -9.73 3.95
N SER A 94 -7.34 -9.07 2.82
CA SER A 94 -7.29 -9.68 1.49
C SER A 94 -6.02 -9.25 0.73
N THR A 95 -5.95 -9.56 -0.57
CA THR A 95 -4.97 -9.01 -1.51
C THR A 95 -5.16 -7.53 -1.81
N SER A 96 -6.33 -6.97 -1.47
CA SER A 96 -6.77 -5.63 -1.84
C SER A 96 -7.10 -4.74 -0.64
N THR A 97 -7.13 -5.30 0.58
CA THR A 97 -7.48 -4.56 1.80
C THR A 97 -6.63 -4.91 3.01
N CYS A 98 -6.40 -3.90 3.85
CA CYS A 98 -5.71 -4.02 5.14
C CYS A 98 -6.39 -3.14 6.17
N ILE A 99 -6.54 -3.63 7.41
CA ILE A 99 -7.03 -2.83 8.53
C ILE A 99 -5.83 -2.31 9.32
N ILE A 100 -5.82 -1.02 9.62
CA ILE A 100 -4.91 -0.42 10.59
C ILE A 100 -5.69 -0.19 11.90
N TYR A 101 -5.25 -0.84 12.96
CA TYR A 101 -5.76 -0.61 14.30
C TYR A 101 -4.91 0.45 14.99
N GLY A 102 -5.58 1.37 15.70
CA GLY A 102 -4.94 2.37 16.54
C GLY A 102 -5.39 2.23 17.97
N ARG A 103 -4.44 2.17 18.90
CA ARG A 103 -4.72 2.19 20.35
C ARG A 103 -3.84 3.21 21.04
N THR A 104 -4.35 3.83 22.09
CA THR A 104 -3.52 4.56 23.06
C THR A 104 -2.68 3.55 23.86
N HIS A 105 -1.68 4.05 24.58
CA HIS A 105 -0.79 3.23 25.41
C HIS A 105 -1.53 2.41 26.48
N ASP A 106 -2.73 2.83 26.89
CA ASP A 106 -3.61 2.13 27.85
C ASP A 106 -4.65 1.22 27.16
N GLY A 107 -4.50 0.96 25.85
CA GLY A 107 -5.34 0.03 25.10
C GLY A 107 -6.72 0.55 24.70
N LYS A 108 -7.00 1.84 24.89
CA LYS A 108 -8.26 2.48 24.46
C LYS A 108 -8.21 2.92 23.00
N THR A 109 -9.38 3.20 22.43
CA THR A 109 -9.46 3.85 21.12
C THR A 109 -8.98 5.31 21.21
N PRO A 110 -8.53 5.92 20.10
CA PRO A 110 -8.15 7.33 20.10
C PRO A 110 -9.35 8.22 20.46
N SER A 111 -9.12 9.34 21.15
CA SER A 111 -10.18 10.30 21.50
C SER A 111 -10.63 11.17 20.30
N VAL A 112 -9.85 11.18 19.23
CA VAL A 112 -10.09 11.92 17.99
C VAL A 112 -9.75 11.06 16.77
N ASN A 113 -10.40 11.36 15.64
CA ASN A 113 -10.04 10.72 14.38
C ASN A 113 -8.58 11.02 14.06
N THR A 114 -7.83 9.99 13.68
CA THR A 114 -6.38 10.06 13.56
C THR A 114 -5.94 9.65 12.17
N THR A 115 -5.25 10.54 11.47
CA THR A 115 -4.59 10.22 10.21
C THR A 115 -3.35 9.38 10.46
N VAL A 116 -3.21 8.32 9.66
CA VAL A 116 -2.06 7.42 9.64
C VAL A 116 -1.56 7.32 8.20
N TRP A 117 -0.27 7.57 7.99
CA TRP A 117 0.39 7.29 6.73
C TRP A 117 0.81 5.84 6.67
N TRP A 118 0.68 5.24 5.51
CA TRP A 118 1.06 3.86 5.29
C TRP A 118 1.86 3.71 4.00
N ASN A 119 2.74 2.72 4.03
CA ASN A 119 3.43 2.22 2.86
C ASN A 119 3.36 0.69 2.86
N SER A 120 3.21 0.09 1.71
CA SER A 120 3.12 -1.35 1.54
C SER A 120 3.96 -1.83 0.38
N ILE A 121 4.50 -3.04 0.50
CA ILE A 121 5.39 -3.65 -0.48
C ILE A 121 5.07 -5.14 -0.62
N GLY A 122 5.02 -5.61 -1.86
CA GLY A 122 4.70 -6.99 -2.20
C GLY A 122 4.82 -7.20 -3.70
N TYR A 123 4.08 -8.16 -4.25
CA TYR A 123 4.14 -8.48 -5.68
C TYR A 123 2.76 -8.46 -6.31
N TRP A 124 2.64 -7.92 -7.53
CA TRP A 124 1.42 -7.95 -8.34
C TRP A 124 1.38 -9.14 -9.31
N LYS A 125 2.54 -9.77 -9.56
CA LYS A 125 2.68 -11.04 -10.27
C LYS A 125 3.83 -11.85 -9.65
N VAL A 126 3.72 -13.17 -9.75
CA VAL A 126 4.73 -14.16 -9.34
C VAL A 126 5.17 -14.93 -10.57
#